data_AF-A0A2E2PLT1-F1
#
_entry.id   AF-A0A2E2PLT1-F1
#
_cell.length_a   1.000
_cell.length_b   1.000
_cell.length_c   1.000
_cell.angle_alpha   90.00
_cell.angle_beta   90.00
_cell.angle_gamma   90.00
#
_symmetry.space_group_name_H-M   'P 1'
#
loop_
_entity.id
_entity.type
_entity.pdbx_description
1 polymer ?
#
loop_
_entity_poly.entity_id
_entity_poly.type
_entity_poly.pdbx_seq_one_letter_code
_entity_poly.pdbx_strand_id
1 'polypeptide(L)'
;MGNQINLLSSLPKSKRNLSNRTVKKSLEIIKISKQYGKMYFDGPREYGYGGYKYDGRWVSVARDIIKYYGLKKKDRVLDIGCAKGFLVNDLMNVLPGLEVFGLDVSDYAIKNSHPEVIGRIHKGSADHLPFSNNSFDLVISLDTIHNLTKNRVIVALQEIQRVTKKNSFIRVDSYRNEKEKKVFEDWVLTAECHDYPNGWLEIFKQAGYKGDYYWTIIN
;
A
#
# COMPACT_ATOMS: atom_id res chain seq x y z
N MET A 1 -11.87 -8.51 -14.03
CA MET A 1 -11.39 -7.35 -13.25
C MET A 1 -12.44 -7.10 -12.19
N GLY A 2 -12.05 -6.80 -10.94
CA GLY A 2 -12.98 -6.47 -9.87
C GLY A 2 -13.55 -5.05 -10.02
N ASN A 3 -14.13 -4.54 -8.96
CA ASN A 3 -14.76 -3.24 -8.91
C ASN A 3 -13.74 -2.14 -8.60
N GLN A 4 -13.95 -0.95 -9.19
CA GLN A 4 -13.29 0.26 -8.73
C GLN A 4 -13.98 0.77 -7.45
N ILE A 5 -13.37 0.65 -6.27
CA ILE A 5 -13.99 0.98 -4.99
C ILE A 5 -13.05 1.71 -4.02
N ASN A 6 -13.54 2.80 -3.41
CA ASN A 6 -12.77 3.59 -2.44
C ASN A 6 -12.97 3.12 -0.99
N LEU A 7 -12.24 2.08 -0.58
CA LEU A 7 -12.24 1.60 0.81
C LEU A 7 -11.46 2.50 1.78
N LEU A 8 -10.76 3.52 1.29
CA LEU A 8 -9.99 4.48 2.10
C LEU A 8 -10.71 5.84 2.24
N SER A 9 -11.98 5.91 1.84
CA SER A 9 -12.78 7.14 1.85
C SER A 9 -12.99 7.71 3.27
N SER A 10 -12.91 6.87 4.30
CA SER A 10 -13.03 7.22 5.71
C SER A 10 -11.72 7.67 6.36
N LEU A 11 -10.60 7.72 5.63
CA LEU A 11 -9.35 8.30 6.14
C LEU A 11 -9.52 9.82 6.37
N PRO A 12 -8.95 10.36 7.46
CA PRO A 12 -8.92 11.80 7.69
C PRO A 12 -8.30 12.55 6.50
N LYS A 13 -9.06 13.48 5.92
CA LYS A 13 -8.57 14.34 4.84
C LYS A 13 -7.67 15.42 5.44
N SER A 14 -6.38 15.15 5.53
CA SER A 14 -5.39 16.21 5.80
C SER A 14 -5.37 17.19 4.61
N LYS A 15 -5.49 18.50 4.85
CA LYS A 15 -5.13 19.51 3.83
C LYS A 15 -3.62 19.37 3.56
N ARG A 16 -3.27 18.70 2.47
CA ARG A 16 -1.87 18.59 2.03
C ARG A 16 -1.44 19.97 1.55
N ASN A 17 -0.60 20.67 2.31
CA ASN A 17 0.07 21.86 1.78
C ASN A 17 1.09 21.40 0.75
N LEU A 18 0.65 21.30 -0.51
CA LEU A 18 1.49 20.98 -1.66
C LEU A 18 2.63 22.00 -1.84
N SER A 19 2.48 23.21 -1.28
CA SER A 19 3.48 24.29 -1.26
C SER A 19 4.72 24.01 -0.43
N ASN A 20 4.66 23.11 0.57
CA ASN A 20 5.80 22.86 1.46
C ASN A 20 6.78 21.79 0.95
N ARG A 21 6.48 21.15 -0.19
CA ARG A 21 7.36 20.14 -0.80
C ARG A 21 8.02 20.61 -2.09
N THR A 22 7.91 21.89 -2.44
CA THR A 22 8.62 22.55 -3.56
C THR A 22 10.13 22.71 -3.29
N VAL A 23 10.69 21.87 -2.43
CA VAL A 23 12.13 21.75 -2.23
C VAL A 23 12.64 20.87 -3.37
N LYS A 24 13.61 21.36 -4.14
CA LYS A 24 14.25 20.63 -5.25
C LYS A 24 14.49 19.17 -4.87
N LYS A 25 13.76 18.24 -5.51
CA LYS A 25 14.05 16.80 -5.43
C LYS A 25 15.45 16.56 -5.97
N SER A 26 16.44 16.54 -5.09
CA SER A 26 17.77 16.08 -5.47
C SER A 26 17.70 14.57 -5.71
N LEU A 27 18.53 14.07 -6.62
CA LEU A 27 18.71 12.63 -6.84
C LEU A 27 19.08 11.92 -5.54
N GLU A 28 19.77 12.62 -4.63
CA GLU A 28 20.14 12.14 -3.30
C GLU A 28 18.92 11.91 -2.41
N ILE A 29 17.98 12.86 -2.33
CA ILE A 29 16.74 12.70 -1.55
C ILE A 29 15.94 11.51 -2.07
N ILE A 30 15.80 11.37 -3.40
CA ILE A 30 15.10 10.23 -4.01
C ILE A 30 15.80 8.92 -3.64
N LYS A 31 17.12 8.86 -3.77
CA LYS A 31 17.93 7.68 -3.44
C LYS A 31 17.76 7.26 -1.97
N ILE A 32 17.76 8.21 -1.04
CA ILE A 32 17.56 7.95 0.39
C ILE A 32 16.11 7.51 0.67
N SER A 33 15.13 8.16 0.03
CA SER A 33 13.71 7.84 0.20
C SER A 33 13.40 6.41 -0.25
N LYS A 34 13.97 5.97 -1.37
CA LYS A 34 13.83 4.61 -1.91
C LYS A 34 14.46 3.50 -1.07
N GLN A 35 15.24 3.83 -0.04
CA GLN A 35 15.74 2.84 0.92
C GLN A 35 14.68 2.43 1.94
N TYR A 36 13.58 3.19 2.06
CA TYR A 36 12.52 2.98 3.05
C TYR A 36 13.09 2.86 4.48
N GLY A 37 14.17 3.59 4.78
CA GLY A 37 14.84 3.55 6.09
C GLY A 37 14.25 4.53 7.09
N LYS A 38 15.02 4.82 8.15
CA LYS A 38 14.65 5.81 9.18
C LYS A 38 14.24 7.16 8.57
N MET A 39 14.99 7.65 7.58
CA MET A 39 14.73 8.94 6.94
C MET A 39 13.35 8.99 6.29
N TYR A 40 12.95 7.92 5.59
CA TYR A 40 11.65 7.83 4.94
C TYR A 40 10.50 7.82 5.96
N PHE A 41 10.62 7.05 7.03
CA PHE A 41 9.53 6.88 8.01
C PHE A 41 9.48 8.01 9.04
N ASP A 42 10.61 8.32 9.68
CA ASP A 42 10.68 9.17 10.88
C ASP A 42 11.69 10.33 10.76
N GLY A 43 12.28 10.53 9.58
CA GLY A 43 13.13 11.68 9.28
C GLY A 43 12.35 12.95 8.98
N PRO A 44 12.97 13.95 8.33
CA PRO A 44 12.26 15.12 7.81
C PRO A 44 11.26 14.74 6.70
N ARG A 45 10.19 15.52 6.57
CA ARG A 45 9.09 15.26 5.61
C ARG A 45 9.52 15.24 4.14
N GLU A 46 10.66 15.83 3.81
CA GLU A 46 11.23 15.81 2.45
C GLU A 46 11.61 14.40 1.98
N TYR A 47 11.92 13.47 2.91
CA TYR A 47 12.30 12.09 2.58
C TYR A 47 11.14 11.08 2.53
N GLY A 48 9.93 11.46 2.95
CA GLY A 48 8.83 10.49 3.03
C GLY A 48 7.70 10.89 3.99
N TYR A 49 7.35 9.97 4.90
CA TYR A 49 6.30 10.17 5.89
C TYR A 49 6.63 11.23 6.93
N GLY A 50 7.90 11.46 7.27
CA GLY A 50 8.25 12.54 8.18
C GLY A 50 7.71 12.41 9.61
N GLY A 51 7.60 11.17 10.11
CA GLY A 51 6.99 10.85 11.41
C GLY A 51 5.79 9.91 11.29
N TYR A 52 6.02 8.68 10.81
CA TYR A 52 4.97 7.67 10.69
C TYR A 52 4.73 6.98 12.04
N LYS A 53 3.83 7.56 12.84
CA LYS A 53 3.41 7.03 14.14
C LYS A 53 1.96 6.56 14.10
N TYR A 54 1.64 5.62 14.98
CA TYR A 54 0.27 5.16 15.15
C TYR A 54 -0.59 6.27 15.73
N ASP A 55 -1.75 6.51 15.12
CA ASP A 55 -2.74 7.51 15.53
C ASP A 55 -4.19 7.03 15.35
N GLY A 56 -4.39 5.72 15.14
CA GLY A 56 -5.71 5.10 14.98
C GLY A 56 -6.43 5.46 13.67
N ARG A 57 -5.79 6.14 12.71
CA ARG A 57 -6.45 6.54 11.45
C ARG A 57 -6.98 5.37 10.62
N TRP A 58 -6.45 4.16 10.82
CA TRP A 58 -6.81 2.98 10.04
C TRP A 58 -8.02 2.23 10.59
N VAL A 59 -8.51 2.58 11.80
CA VAL A 59 -9.65 1.89 12.43
C VAL A 59 -10.94 1.97 11.59
N SER A 60 -11.24 3.14 11.00
CA SER A 60 -12.41 3.30 10.13
C SER A 60 -12.26 2.50 8.83
N VAL A 61 -11.08 2.57 8.22
CA VAL A 61 -10.73 1.80 7.01
C VAL A 61 -10.83 0.30 7.26
N ALA A 62 -10.34 -0.18 8.39
CA ALA A 62 -10.45 -1.59 8.78
C ALA A 62 -11.92 -2.04 8.88
N ARG A 63 -12.80 -1.22 9.48
CA ARG A 63 -14.25 -1.49 9.52
C ARG A 63 -14.86 -1.57 8.13
N ASP A 64 -14.49 -0.66 7.23
CA ASP A 64 -15.00 -0.62 5.86
C ASP A 64 -14.55 -1.87 5.07
N ILE A 65 -13.28 -2.25 5.18
CA ILE A 65 -12.72 -3.46 4.56
C ILE A 65 -13.43 -4.72 5.07
N ILE A 66 -13.54 -4.87 6.40
CA ILE A 66 -14.18 -6.03 7.04
C ILE A 66 -15.63 -6.15 6.59
N LYS A 67 -16.37 -5.03 6.58
CA LYS A 67 -17.77 -4.99 6.16
C LYS A 67 -17.93 -5.32 4.67
N TYR A 68 -17.13 -4.72 3.80
CA TYR A 68 -17.24 -4.88 2.36
C TYR A 68 -16.96 -6.32 1.91
N TYR A 69 -15.89 -6.92 2.43
CA TYR A 69 -15.51 -8.30 2.10
C TYR A 69 -16.20 -9.36 2.95
N GLY A 70 -17.01 -8.95 3.93
CA GLY A 70 -17.73 -9.85 4.83
C GLY A 70 -16.78 -10.77 5.61
N LEU A 71 -15.63 -10.24 6.04
CA LEU A 71 -14.59 -11.01 6.73
C LEU A 71 -15.10 -11.57 8.05
N LYS A 72 -14.65 -12.77 8.38
CA LYS A 72 -15.04 -13.52 9.58
C LYS A 72 -13.82 -13.89 10.40
N LYS A 73 -14.06 -14.34 11.63
CA LYS A 73 -13.02 -14.95 12.46
C LYS A 73 -12.36 -16.10 11.70
N LYS A 74 -11.04 -16.23 11.83
CA LYS A 74 -10.15 -17.18 11.14
C LYS A 74 -9.96 -16.95 9.65
N ASP A 75 -10.63 -15.98 9.02
CA ASP A 75 -10.21 -15.56 7.68
C ASP A 75 -8.79 -14.98 7.76
N ARG A 76 -7.99 -15.26 6.75
CA ARG A 76 -6.59 -14.83 6.67
C ARG A 76 -6.43 -13.62 5.77
N VAL A 77 -5.79 -12.58 6.26
CA VAL A 77 -5.56 -11.32 5.52
C VAL A 77 -4.08 -11.03 5.41
N LEU A 78 -3.63 -10.64 4.22
CA LEU A 78 -2.28 -10.15 3.96
C LEU A 78 -2.32 -8.67 3.57
N ASP A 79 -1.57 -7.83 4.26
CA ASP A 79 -1.30 -6.44 3.89
C ASP A 79 0.13 -6.31 3.33
N ILE A 80 0.25 -6.02 2.03
CA ILE A 80 1.51 -5.89 1.30
C ILE A 80 1.93 -4.41 1.28
N GLY A 81 3.15 -4.14 1.73
CA GLY A 81 3.62 -2.78 2.04
C GLY A 81 3.04 -2.25 3.34
N CYS A 82 2.85 -3.13 4.33
CA CYS A 82 2.20 -2.79 5.59
C CYS A 82 2.98 -1.78 6.45
N ALA A 83 4.23 -1.46 6.08
CA ALA A 83 5.13 -0.60 6.81
C ALA A 83 5.25 -1.02 8.29
N LYS A 84 4.86 -0.14 9.22
CA LYS A 84 4.89 -0.40 10.67
C LYS A 84 3.68 -1.24 11.14
N GLY A 85 2.85 -1.75 10.23
CA GLY A 85 1.75 -2.66 10.51
C GLY A 85 0.54 -2.05 11.22
N PHE A 86 0.28 -0.75 11.02
CA PHE A 86 -0.84 -0.08 11.68
C PHE A 86 -2.21 -0.57 11.18
N LEU A 87 -2.36 -0.83 9.87
CA LEU A 87 -3.59 -1.43 9.35
C LEU A 87 -3.74 -2.89 9.80
N VAL A 88 -2.63 -3.64 9.87
CA VAL A 88 -2.60 -5.01 10.41
C VAL A 88 -3.16 -5.03 11.84
N ASN A 89 -2.66 -4.13 12.70
CA ASN A 89 -3.17 -3.95 14.07
C ASN A 89 -4.67 -3.62 14.09
N ASP A 90 -5.11 -2.66 13.27
CA ASP A 90 -6.48 -2.18 13.33
C ASP A 90 -7.48 -3.22 12.79
N LEU A 91 -7.11 -4.01 11.79
CA LEU A 91 -7.91 -5.16 11.32
C LEU A 91 -8.09 -6.21 12.42
N MET A 92 -7.03 -6.55 13.16
CA MET A 92 -7.09 -7.49 14.28
C MET A 92 -7.99 -6.98 15.42
N ASN A 93 -7.86 -5.70 15.76
CA ASN A 93 -8.62 -5.08 16.85
C ASN A 93 -10.11 -4.90 16.51
N VAL A 94 -10.42 -4.53 15.26
CA VAL A 94 -11.81 -4.33 14.82
C VAL A 94 -12.56 -5.65 14.71
N LEU A 95 -11.89 -6.74 14.28
CA LEU A 95 -12.48 -8.08 14.22
C LEU A 95 -11.62 -9.10 15.00
N PRO A 96 -11.85 -9.25 16.32
CA PRO A 96 -11.13 -10.21 17.13
C PRO A 96 -11.24 -11.64 16.60
N GLY A 97 -10.08 -12.26 16.35
CA GLY A 97 -9.97 -13.59 15.76
C GLY A 97 -9.73 -13.60 14.25
N LEU A 98 -9.65 -12.44 13.59
CA LEU A 98 -9.13 -12.34 12.23
C LEU A 98 -7.61 -12.59 12.23
N GLU A 99 -7.10 -13.37 11.27
CA GLU A 99 -5.68 -13.70 11.17
C GLU A 99 -5.00 -12.77 10.17
N VAL A 100 -4.39 -11.69 10.66
CA VAL A 100 -3.79 -10.66 9.82
C VAL A 100 -2.27 -10.75 9.84
N PHE A 101 -1.67 -10.62 8.65
CA PHE A 101 -0.24 -10.68 8.40
C PHE A 101 0.18 -9.47 7.55
N GLY A 102 1.42 -9.05 7.73
CA GLY A 102 2.02 -7.97 6.94
C GLY A 102 3.19 -8.48 6.11
N LEU A 103 3.47 -7.82 4.99
CA LEU A 103 4.73 -7.95 4.25
C LEU A 103 5.30 -6.57 3.96
N ASP A 104 6.58 -6.35 4.22
CA ASP A 104 7.25 -5.09 3.88
C ASP A 104 8.73 -5.29 3.52
N VAL A 105 9.27 -4.41 2.68
CA VAL A 105 10.68 -4.43 2.27
C VAL A 105 11.59 -3.71 3.27
N SER A 106 11.06 -2.96 4.23
CA SER A 106 11.84 -2.14 5.15
C SER A 106 12.18 -2.88 6.44
N ASP A 107 13.46 -3.11 6.70
CA ASP A 107 13.90 -3.59 8.03
C ASP A 107 13.58 -2.59 9.12
N TYR A 108 13.64 -1.29 8.80
CA TYR A 108 13.32 -0.24 9.75
C TYR A 108 11.85 -0.27 10.15
N ALA A 109 10.94 -0.38 9.19
CA ALA A 109 9.51 -0.41 9.47
C ALA A 109 9.13 -1.65 10.30
N ILE A 110 9.69 -2.81 9.96
CA ILE A 110 9.47 -4.06 10.69
C ILE A 110 9.98 -3.97 12.14
N LYS A 111 11.21 -3.48 12.33
CA LYS A 111 11.80 -3.30 13.67
C LYS A 111 11.07 -2.27 14.52
N ASN A 112 10.39 -1.31 13.90
CA ASN A 112 9.62 -0.24 14.56
C ASN A 112 8.12 -0.41 14.34
N SER A 113 7.67 -1.66 14.17
CA SER A 113 6.26 -1.98 13.97
C SER A 113 5.45 -1.81 15.26
N HIS A 114 4.13 -1.77 15.13
CA HIS A 114 3.24 -1.72 16.28
C HIS A 114 3.46 -2.94 17.20
N PRO A 115 3.47 -2.78 18.54
CA PRO A 115 3.77 -3.90 19.45
C PRO A 115 2.90 -5.15 19.22
N GLU A 116 1.60 -4.95 18.97
CA GLU A 116 0.63 -6.03 18.74
C GLU A 116 0.86 -6.86 17.46
N VAL A 117 1.70 -6.38 16.53
CA VAL A 117 1.95 -7.06 15.26
C VAL A 117 3.35 -7.67 15.16
N ILE A 118 4.14 -7.62 16.25
CA ILE A 118 5.45 -8.28 16.31
C ILE A 118 5.27 -9.78 16.04
N GLY A 119 6.10 -10.31 15.13
CA GLY A 119 6.01 -11.70 14.67
C GLY A 119 4.96 -11.97 13.58
N ARG A 120 4.17 -10.96 13.17
CA ARG A 120 3.18 -11.07 12.08
C ARG A 120 3.62 -10.43 10.76
N ILE A 121 4.65 -9.59 10.80
CA ILE A 121 5.18 -8.92 9.61
C ILE A 121 6.37 -9.71 9.06
N HIS A 122 6.27 -10.07 7.78
CA HIS A 122 7.30 -10.78 7.04
C HIS A 122 8.14 -9.80 6.22
N LYS A 123 9.47 -9.95 6.29
CA LYS A 123 10.37 -9.25 5.39
C LYS A 123 10.28 -9.86 3.99
N GLY A 124 9.96 -9.05 2.98
CA GLY A 124 9.86 -9.53 1.60
C GLY A 124 9.43 -8.46 0.61
N SER A 125 9.46 -8.79 -0.67
CA SER A 125 9.02 -7.92 -1.76
C SER A 125 7.75 -8.47 -2.40
N ALA A 126 6.89 -7.59 -2.90
CA ALA A 126 5.58 -7.96 -3.43
C ALA A 126 5.65 -8.86 -4.67
N ASP A 127 6.76 -8.82 -5.41
CA ASP A 127 7.04 -9.63 -6.60
C ASP A 127 7.64 -11.01 -6.28
N HIS A 128 7.85 -11.35 -5.00
CA HIS A 128 8.29 -12.67 -4.54
C HIS A 128 7.71 -12.94 -3.15
N LEU A 129 6.45 -13.36 -3.08
CA LEU A 129 5.74 -13.54 -1.82
C LEU A 129 6.09 -14.90 -1.18
N PRO A 130 6.55 -14.94 0.09
CA PRO A 130 6.99 -16.16 0.77
C PRO A 130 5.80 -16.97 1.33
N PHE A 131 4.70 -17.04 0.57
CA PHE A 131 3.47 -17.70 0.97
C PHE A 131 3.01 -18.70 -0.09
N SER A 132 2.36 -19.76 0.35
CA SER A 132 1.78 -20.77 -0.55
C SER A 132 0.58 -20.21 -1.32
N ASN A 133 0.21 -20.88 -2.41
CA ASN A 133 -0.95 -20.52 -3.21
C ASN A 133 -2.23 -20.52 -2.35
N ASN A 134 -3.18 -19.63 -2.65
CA ASN A 134 -4.49 -19.55 -2.00
C ASN A 134 -4.44 -19.51 -0.45
N SER A 135 -3.44 -18.84 0.12
CA SER A 135 -3.22 -18.78 1.57
C SER A 135 -4.09 -17.75 2.29
N PHE A 136 -4.57 -16.72 1.60
CA PHE A 136 -5.25 -15.58 2.20
C PHE A 136 -6.65 -15.37 1.61
N ASP A 137 -7.65 -15.27 2.45
CA ASP A 137 -9.02 -14.93 2.06
C ASP A 137 -9.10 -13.49 1.50
N LEU A 138 -8.25 -12.58 1.98
CA LEU A 138 -8.09 -11.24 1.40
C LEU A 138 -6.62 -10.83 1.30
N VAL A 139 -6.20 -10.33 0.14
CA VAL A 139 -4.88 -9.70 -0.05
C VAL A 139 -5.06 -8.23 -0.37
N ILE A 140 -4.35 -7.38 0.37
CA ILE A 140 -4.43 -5.93 0.27
C ILE A 140 -3.05 -5.39 -0.11
N SER A 141 -2.99 -4.39 -0.99
CA SER A 141 -1.79 -3.57 -1.22
C SER A 141 -2.19 -2.12 -1.40
N LEU A 142 -1.87 -1.27 -0.44
CA LEU A 142 -2.23 0.15 -0.47
C LEU A 142 -1.00 0.98 -0.76
N ASP A 143 -1.03 1.73 -1.87
CA ASP A 143 -0.02 2.73 -2.23
C ASP A 143 1.43 2.19 -2.18
N THR A 144 1.61 0.93 -2.62
CA THR A 144 2.88 0.18 -2.48
C THR A 144 3.44 -0.31 -3.80
N ILE A 145 2.72 -1.13 -4.55
CA ILE A 145 3.28 -1.85 -5.70
C ILE A 145 3.79 -0.92 -6.81
N HIS A 146 3.25 0.30 -6.93
CA HIS A 146 3.70 1.31 -7.90
C HIS A 146 5.16 1.76 -7.68
N ASN A 147 5.76 1.44 -6.54
CA ASN A 147 7.18 1.67 -6.26
C ASN A 147 8.12 0.67 -6.98
N LEU A 148 7.57 -0.37 -7.59
CA LEU A 148 8.30 -1.32 -8.41
C LEU A 148 8.34 -0.84 -9.87
N THR A 149 9.34 -1.30 -10.62
CA THR A 149 9.35 -1.12 -12.09
C THR A 149 8.14 -1.84 -12.72
N LYS A 150 7.69 -1.39 -13.89
CA LYS A 150 6.51 -1.98 -14.57
C LYS A 150 6.57 -3.51 -14.68
N ASN A 151 7.71 -4.09 -15.03
CA ASN A 151 7.86 -5.55 -15.13
C ASN A 151 7.68 -6.22 -13.77
N ARG A 152 8.23 -5.63 -12.69
CA ARG A 152 8.09 -6.15 -11.33
C ARG A 152 6.68 -5.93 -10.77
N VAL A 153 5.97 -4.88 -11.19
CA VAL A 153 4.54 -4.68 -10.89
C VAL A 153 3.71 -5.83 -11.46
N ILE A 154 3.95 -6.22 -12.71
CA ILE A 154 3.23 -7.33 -13.35
C ILE A 154 3.45 -8.62 -12.55
N VAL A 155 4.69 -8.91 -12.15
CA VAL A 155 5.01 -10.07 -11.31
C VAL A 155 4.35 -9.96 -9.92
N ALA A 156 4.37 -8.79 -9.29
CA ALA A 156 3.71 -8.57 -8.00
C ALA A 156 2.20 -8.81 -8.06
N LEU A 157 1.54 -8.38 -9.14
CA LEU A 157 0.12 -8.64 -9.37
C LEU A 157 -0.17 -10.13 -9.58
N GLN A 158 0.72 -10.85 -10.26
CA GLN A 158 0.63 -12.31 -10.41
C GLN A 158 0.81 -13.03 -9.07
N GLU A 159 1.77 -12.60 -8.24
CA GLU A 159 1.98 -13.13 -6.90
C GLU A 159 0.79 -12.85 -5.98
N ILE A 160 0.24 -11.64 -6.01
CA ILE A 160 -1.01 -11.28 -5.32
C ILE A 160 -2.12 -12.25 -5.73
N GLN A 161 -2.33 -12.47 -7.03
CA GLN A 161 -3.33 -13.41 -7.51
C GLN A 161 -3.05 -14.85 -7.05
N ARG A 162 -1.79 -15.28 -7.04
CA ARG A 162 -1.39 -16.63 -6.64
C ARG A 162 -1.70 -16.93 -5.18
N VAL A 163 -1.41 -16.00 -4.27
CA VAL A 163 -1.62 -16.20 -2.82
C VAL A 163 -3.05 -15.87 -2.38
N THR A 164 -3.82 -15.17 -3.21
CA THR A 164 -5.23 -14.83 -2.96
C THR A 164 -6.14 -16.04 -3.15
N LYS A 165 -6.97 -16.33 -2.14
CA LYS A 165 -7.99 -17.39 -2.16
C LYS A 165 -9.37 -16.89 -2.60
N LYS A 166 -9.82 -15.74 -2.08
CA LYS A 166 -11.16 -15.20 -2.38
C LYS A 166 -11.07 -13.82 -3.03
N ASN A 167 -10.52 -12.84 -2.32
CA ASN A 167 -10.57 -11.44 -2.73
C ASN A 167 -9.18 -10.79 -2.70
N SER A 168 -8.98 -9.79 -3.56
CA SER A 168 -7.82 -8.92 -3.50
C SER A 168 -8.24 -7.47 -3.75
N PHE A 169 -7.55 -6.53 -3.09
CA PHE A 169 -7.77 -5.11 -3.23
C PHE A 169 -6.44 -4.38 -3.34
N ILE A 170 -6.27 -3.59 -4.41
CA ILE A 170 -5.08 -2.77 -4.58
C ILE A 170 -5.43 -1.29 -4.75
N ARG A 171 -4.58 -0.43 -4.21
CA ARG A 171 -4.63 1.00 -4.48
C ARG A 171 -3.28 1.48 -4.97
N VAL A 172 -3.28 2.21 -6.08
CA VAL A 172 -2.05 2.70 -6.73
C VAL A 172 -2.19 4.17 -7.11
N ASP A 173 -1.07 4.89 -7.18
CA ASP A 173 -1.04 6.27 -7.63
C ASP A 173 -1.41 6.39 -9.10
N SER A 174 -2.21 7.41 -9.43
CA SER A 174 -2.62 7.73 -10.78
C SER A 174 -2.97 9.22 -10.90
N TYR A 175 -3.31 9.65 -12.11
CA TYR A 175 -3.69 11.01 -12.46
C TYR A 175 -4.62 10.95 -13.68
N ARG A 176 -5.49 11.95 -13.83
CA ARG A 176 -6.54 11.94 -14.87
C ARG A 176 -6.30 12.93 -15.99
N ASN A 177 -5.37 13.87 -15.79
CA ASN A 177 -4.99 14.89 -16.75
C ASN A 177 -3.55 15.35 -16.49
N GLU A 178 -2.97 16.10 -17.44
CA GLU A 178 -1.59 16.57 -17.36
C GLU A 178 -1.31 17.46 -16.14
N LYS A 179 -2.31 18.20 -15.64
CA LYS A 179 -2.15 19.01 -14.43
C LYS A 179 -1.96 18.12 -13.19
N GLU A 180 -2.80 17.10 -13.03
CA GLU A 180 -2.67 16.12 -11.95
C GLU A 180 -1.38 15.31 -12.08
N LYS A 181 -0.99 14.95 -13.31
CA LYS A 181 0.27 14.27 -13.57
C LYS A 181 1.46 15.10 -13.12
N LYS A 182 1.50 16.39 -13.48
CA LYS A 182 2.55 17.30 -13.04
C LYS A 182 2.61 17.40 -11.51
N VAL A 183 1.46 17.56 -10.84
CA VAL A 183 1.40 17.58 -9.37
C VAL A 183 1.93 16.28 -8.76
N PHE A 184 1.56 15.14 -9.34
CA PHE A 184 2.07 13.84 -8.92
C PHE A 184 3.59 13.73 -9.12
N GLU A 185 4.11 14.03 -10.31
CA GLU A 185 5.54 13.98 -10.64
C GLU A 185 6.36 14.96 -9.80
N ASP A 186 5.79 16.10 -9.41
CA ASP A 186 6.39 17.07 -8.49
C ASP A 186 6.33 16.61 -7.02
N TRP A 187 5.46 15.65 -6.67
CA TRP A 187 5.30 15.16 -5.28
C TRP A 187 5.95 13.81 -4.99
N VAL A 188 5.96 12.90 -5.97
CA VAL A 188 6.34 11.49 -5.79
C VAL A 188 7.85 11.31 -5.58
N LEU A 189 8.24 10.46 -4.64
CA LEU A 189 9.66 10.16 -4.35
C LEU A 189 10.07 8.78 -4.85
N THR A 190 9.14 7.82 -4.82
CA THR A 190 9.48 6.40 -4.86
C THR A 190 8.83 5.64 -6.01
N ALA A 191 7.71 6.12 -6.57
CA ALA A 191 7.02 5.42 -7.65
C ALA A 191 7.92 5.27 -8.88
N GLU A 192 8.00 4.05 -9.40
CA GLU A 192 8.71 3.71 -10.64
C GLU A 192 7.76 3.24 -11.75
N CYS A 193 6.53 2.88 -11.39
CA CYS A 193 5.47 2.57 -12.33
C CYS A 193 4.22 3.37 -11.94
N HIS A 194 3.80 4.27 -12.82
CA HIS A 194 2.59 5.05 -12.68
C HIS A 194 2.03 5.34 -14.07
N ASP A 195 0.71 5.43 -14.16
CA ASP A 195 0.03 5.73 -15.42
C ASP A 195 -1.35 6.36 -15.14
N TYR A 196 -1.99 6.82 -16.20
CA TYR A 196 -3.42 7.10 -16.23
C TYR A 196 -4.23 5.82 -15.92
N PRO A 197 -5.50 5.93 -15.48
CA PRO A 197 -6.33 4.77 -15.15
C PRO A 197 -6.36 3.72 -16.25
N ASN A 198 -6.47 4.12 -17.52
CA ASN A 198 -6.48 3.18 -18.66
C ASN A 198 -5.16 2.39 -18.77
N GLY A 199 -4.01 3.04 -18.54
CA GLY A 199 -2.71 2.37 -18.56
C GLY A 199 -2.57 1.36 -17.42
N TRP A 200 -3.05 1.70 -16.23
CA TRP A 200 -3.13 0.75 -15.11
C TRP A 200 -4.04 -0.43 -15.42
N LEU A 201 -5.21 -0.20 -16.03
CA LEU A 201 -6.13 -1.28 -16.40
C LEU A 201 -5.49 -2.24 -17.41
N GLU A 202 -4.70 -1.75 -18.37
CA GLU A 202 -3.94 -2.61 -19.28
C GLU A 202 -2.86 -3.41 -18.55
N ILE A 203 -2.17 -2.83 -17.56
CA ILE A 203 -1.22 -3.56 -16.70
C ILE A 203 -1.93 -4.66 -15.91
N PHE A 204 -3.10 -4.37 -15.32
CA PHE A 204 -3.88 -5.35 -14.58
C PHE A 204 -4.32 -6.50 -15.47
N LYS A 205 -4.78 -6.18 -16.68
CA LYS A 205 -5.15 -7.17 -17.70
C LYS A 205 -3.97 -8.03 -18.11
N GLN A 206 -2.80 -7.43 -18.37
CA GLN A 206 -1.56 -8.14 -18.71
C GLN A 206 -1.11 -9.09 -17.60
N ALA A 207 -1.24 -8.67 -16.34
CA ALA A 207 -0.90 -9.50 -15.18
C ALA A 207 -1.96 -10.56 -14.83
N GLY A 208 -3.13 -10.53 -15.46
CA GLY A 208 -4.25 -11.39 -15.09
C GLY A 208 -4.84 -11.07 -13.71
N TYR A 209 -4.68 -9.83 -13.22
CA TYR A 209 -5.24 -9.37 -11.95
C TYR A 209 -6.77 -9.30 -12.01
N LYS A 210 -7.45 -9.86 -11.02
CA LYS A 210 -8.92 -9.96 -10.99
C LYS A 210 -9.56 -9.27 -9.80
N GLY A 211 -8.78 -8.79 -8.83
CA GLY A 211 -9.29 -8.13 -7.64
C GLY A 211 -9.87 -6.74 -7.90
N ASP A 212 -10.40 -6.18 -6.82
CA ASP A 212 -10.86 -4.81 -6.74
C ASP A 212 -9.67 -3.85 -6.74
N TYR A 213 -9.92 -2.59 -7.11
CA TYR A 213 -8.87 -1.60 -7.20
C TYR A 213 -9.35 -0.18 -6.92
N TYR A 214 -8.42 0.73 -6.66
CA TYR A 214 -8.68 2.16 -6.59
C TYR A 214 -7.46 3.01 -6.94
N TRP A 215 -7.71 4.29 -7.21
CA TRP A 215 -6.69 5.25 -7.59
C TRP A 215 -6.40 6.24 -6.48
N THR A 216 -5.13 6.44 -6.14
CA THR A 216 -4.68 7.61 -5.38
C THR A 216 -4.41 8.73 -6.36
N ILE A 217 -5.26 9.76 -6.33
CA ILE A 217 -5.07 10.99 -7.11
C ILE A 217 -4.55 12.06 -6.15
N ILE A 218 -3.45 12.70 -6.52
CA ILE A 218 -2.90 13.84 -5.77
C ILE A 218 -3.53 15.11 -6.33
N ASN A 219 -4.23 15.84 -5.47
CA ASN A 219 -4.94 17.08 -5.79
C ASN A 219 -4.68 18.18 -4.76
#